data_AF-A0A6B2UPH3-F1
#
_entry.id   AF-A0A6B2UPH3-F1
#
_cell.length_a   1.000
_cell.length_b   1.000
_cell.length_c   1.000
_cell.angle_alpha   90.00
_cell.angle_beta   90.00
_cell.angle_gamma   90.00
#
_symmetry.space_group_name_H-M   'P 1'
#
loop_
_entity.id
_entity.type
_entity.pdbx_description
1 polymer ?
#
loop_
_entity_poly.entity_id
_entity_poly.type
_entity_poly.pdbx_seq_one_letter_code
_entity_poly.pdbx_strand_id
1 'polypeptide(L)'
;MPSRPYVASAAFWHFAAVTPADPVAEADRRTSLADARTGICLAAGANPADVDPATGYNLSRHAYETARASWLAHIEHHGLTAHRRLRLDQACNLWAARRPRFVAGDDWTARASALHRKYQASRGPCGDACEICTPKEPHAMADTTEPYCRGDRCADCEPPAPDDVHGEDDCCEATCGLCPRVRAHGNCFLRRGSEDDSKSCDQHGEGWLSPRSPEAEHAYQILRNT
;
A
#
# COMPACT_ATOMS: atom_id res chain seq x y z
N MET A 1 12.19 40.42 9.50
CA MET A 1 11.56 39.12 9.18
C MET A 1 12.30 38.05 9.96
N PRO A 2 11.68 37.37 10.94
CA PRO A 2 12.34 36.26 11.62
C PRO A 2 12.60 35.13 10.61
N SER A 3 13.86 34.71 10.51
CA SER A 3 14.30 33.57 9.71
C SER A 3 13.51 32.32 10.11
N ARG A 4 12.79 31.73 9.16
CA ARG A 4 11.98 30.53 9.36
C ARG A 4 12.84 29.35 9.89
N PRO A 5 12.29 28.50 10.77
CA PRO A 5 13.00 27.40 11.42
C PRO A 5 13.17 26.20 10.48
N TYR A 6 14.06 26.29 9.49
CA TYR A 6 14.31 25.20 8.54
C TYR A 6 14.92 23.95 9.18
N VAL A 7 15.73 24.11 10.23
CA VAL A 7 16.48 23.00 10.85
C VAL A 7 15.57 22.01 11.60
N ALA A 8 14.51 22.50 12.24
CA ALA A 8 13.56 21.66 12.98
C ALA A 8 12.79 20.69 12.04
N SER A 9 12.56 21.10 10.78
CA SER A 9 11.83 20.26 9.83
C SER A 9 12.66 19.06 9.37
N ALA A 10 13.95 19.23 9.10
CA ALA A 10 14.81 18.15 8.60
C ALA A 10 15.00 17.03 9.63
N ALA A 11 15.23 17.38 10.90
CA ALA A 11 15.38 16.40 11.98
C ALA A 11 14.09 15.59 12.21
N PHE A 12 12.93 16.26 12.16
CA PHE A 12 11.63 15.59 12.27
C PHE A 12 11.42 14.59 11.12
N TRP A 13 11.72 14.98 9.88
CA TRP A 13 11.61 14.10 8.72
C TRP A 13 12.54 12.90 8.78
N HIS A 14 13.78 13.10 9.23
CA HIS A 14 14.73 11.99 9.41
C HIS A 14 14.22 10.99 10.45
N PHE A 15 13.77 11.48 11.61
CA PHE A 15 13.18 10.63 12.66
C PHE A 15 11.91 9.91 12.19
N ALA A 16 11.08 10.56 11.38
CA ALA A 16 9.87 9.97 10.82
C ALA A 16 10.16 8.86 9.78
N ALA A 17 11.30 8.93 9.08
CA ALA A 17 11.65 8.02 8.00
C ALA A 17 12.39 6.74 8.45
N VAL A 18 13.00 6.76 9.63
CA VAL A 18 13.69 5.58 10.19
C VAL A 18 12.67 4.67 10.87
N THR A 19 12.64 3.40 10.49
CA THR A 19 11.88 2.34 11.18
C THR A 19 12.85 1.49 11.99
N PRO A 20 12.84 1.56 13.33
CA PRO A 20 13.66 0.72 14.19
C PRO A 20 13.30 -0.76 14.03
N ALA A 21 14.29 -1.65 14.12
CA ALA A 21 14.05 -3.10 14.12
C ALA A 21 13.44 -3.60 15.46
N ASP A 22 13.75 -2.90 16.56
CA ASP A 22 13.18 -3.20 17.87
C ASP A 22 11.73 -2.69 17.96
N PRO A 23 10.74 -3.57 18.24
CA PRO A 23 9.34 -3.18 18.36
C PRO A 23 9.07 -2.16 19.48
N VAL A 24 9.85 -2.16 20.57
CA VAL A 24 9.72 -1.16 21.64
C VAL A 24 10.17 0.20 21.13
N ALA A 25 11.34 0.26 20.48
CA ALA A 25 11.83 1.49 19.85
C ALA A 25 10.86 2.02 18.77
N GLU A 26 10.21 1.16 17.99
CA GLU A 26 9.18 1.58 17.03
C GLU A 26 7.93 2.15 17.72
N ALA A 27 7.48 1.52 18.82
CA ALA A 27 6.35 2.04 19.60
C ALA A 27 6.64 3.44 20.18
N ASP A 28 7.83 3.62 20.77
CA ASP A 28 8.28 4.91 21.31
C ASP A 28 8.40 5.97 20.22
N ARG A 29 8.93 5.58 19.05
CA ARG A 29 9.03 6.48 17.89
C ARG A 29 7.66 6.93 17.40
N ARG A 30 6.70 6.00 17.27
CA ARG A 30 5.33 6.31 16.85
C ARG A 30 4.64 7.26 17.83
N THR A 31 4.77 7.02 19.13
CA THR A 31 4.24 7.89 20.18
C THR A 31 4.86 9.29 20.09
N SER A 32 6.19 9.36 19.99
CA SER A 32 6.91 10.63 19.85
C SER A 32 6.48 11.43 18.62
N LEU A 33 6.22 10.76 17.49
CA LEU A 33 5.68 11.39 16.28
C LEU A 33 4.25 11.88 16.46
N ALA A 34 3.39 11.12 17.14
CA ALA A 34 2.02 11.52 17.43
C ALA A 34 1.98 12.73 18.37
N ASP A 35 2.80 12.76 19.41
CA ASP A 35 2.91 13.89 20.34
C ASP A 35 3.43 15.15 19.65
N ALA A 36 4.48 15.01 18.84
CA ALA A 36 5.03 16.12 18.07
C ALA A 36 4.00 16.72 17.09
N ARG A 37 3.26 15.86 16.37
CA ARG A 37 2.17 16.31 15.47
C ARG A 37 1.04 16.96 16.23
N THR A 38 0.68 16.42 17.40
CA THR A 38 -0.33 17.01 18.29
C THR A 38 0.10 18.42 18.70
N GLY A 39 1.34 18.59 19.17
CA GLY A 39 1.90 19.90 19.52
C GLY A 39 1.85 20.89 18.35
N ILE A 40 2.20 20.45 17.14
CA ILE A 40 2.10 21.28 15.92
C ILE A 40 0.65 21.68 15.63
N CYS A 41 -0.30 20.75 15.71
CA CYS A 41 -1.71 21.02 15.45
C CYS A 41 -2.28 22.04 16.45
N LEU A 42 -1.99 21.85 17.75
CA LEU A 42 -2.43 22.76 18.81
C LEU A 42 -1.81 24.14 18.67
N ALA A 43 -0.50 24.23 18.36
CA ALA A 43 0.17 25.50 18.10
C ALA A 43 -0.38 26.22 16.86
N ALA A 44 -0.89 25.47 15.87
CA ALA A 44 -1.58 26.01 14.70
C ALA A 44 -3.05 26.41 14.97
N GLY A 45 -3.53 26.26 16.22
CA GLY A 45 -4.89 26.63 16.61
C GLY A 45 -5.95 25.58 16.31
N ALA A 46 -5.56 24.32 16.07
CA ALA A 46 -6.53 23.24 15.96
C ALA A 46 -7.29 23.03 17.28
N ASN A 47 -8.59 22.74 17.20
CA ASN A 47 -9.36 22.33 18.36
C ASN A 47 -8.81 20.99 18.88
N PRO A 48 -8.46 20.86 20.18
CA PRO A 48 -7.98 19.60 20.74
C PRO A 48 -8.92 18.41 20.47
N ALA A 49 -10.23 18.64 20.44
CA ALA A 49 -11.22 17.59 20.15
C ALA A 49 -11.18 17.06 18.70
N ASP A 50 -10.53 17.81 17.80
CA ASP A 50 -10.34 17.43 16.40
C ASP A 50 -8.97 16.79 16.14
N VAL A 51 -8.07 16.72 17.11
CA VAL A 51 -6.76 16.06 16.95
C VAL A 51 -6.88 14.60 17.35
N ASP A 52 -6.50 13.68 16.46
CA ASP A 52 -6.48 12.25 16.76
C ASP A 52 -5.33 11.92 17.72
N PRO A 53 -5.60 11.49 18.97
CA PRO A 53 -4.54 11.23 19.94
C PRO A 53 -3.61 10.08 19.50
N ALA A 54 -4.09 9.14 18.67
CA ALA A 54 -3.28 7.99 18.24
C ALA A 54 -2.25 8.35 17.16
N THR A 55 -2.49 9.41 16.39
CA THR A 55 -1.66 9.76 15.21
C THR A 55 -1.12 11.18 15.23
N GLY A 56 -1.71 12.04 16.05
CA GLY A 56 -1.48 13.48 16.14
C GLY A 56 -2.02 14.29 14.95
N TYR A 57 -2.79 13.68 14.05
CA TYR A 57 -3.33 14.38 12.89
C TYR A 57 -4.55 15.23 13.24
N ASN A 58 -4.64 16.40 12.61
CA ASN A 58 -5.82 17.27 12.65
C ASN A 58 -6.92 16.69 11.76
N LEU A 59 -8.03 16.27 12.37
CA LEU A 59 -9.23 15.72 11.74
C LEU A 59 -10.40 16.72 11.71
N SER A 60 -10.12 18.02 11.81
CA SER A 60 -11.13 19.06 11.65
C SER A 60 -11.64 19.14 10.20
N ARG A 61 -12.81 19.77 10.02
CA ARG A 61 -13.38 20.02 8.69
C ARG A 61 -12.43 20.83 7.79
N HIS A 62 -11.76 21.82 8.36
CA HIS A 62 -10.81 22.65 7.61
C HIS A 62 -9.60 21.85 7.12
N ALA A 63 -9.06 20.94 7.95
CA ALA A 63 -7.96 20.07 7.56
C ALA A 63 -8.35 19.12 6.42
N TYR A 64 -9.58 18.57 6.47
CA TYR A 64 -10.15 17.77 5.38
C TYR A 64 -10.19 18.55 4.06
N GLU A 65 -10.79 19.75 4.07
CA GLU A 65 -10.93 20.58 2.87
C GLU A 65 -9.56 21.01 2.31
N THR A 66 -8.61 21.32 3.18
CA THR A 66 -7.24 21.68 2.79
C THR A 66 -6.51 20.50 2.18
N ALA A 67 -6.56 19.31 2.80
CA ALA A 67 -5.96 18.10 2.27
C ALA A 67 -6.53 17.75 0.90
N ARG A 68 -7.87 17.81 0.78
CA ARG A 68 -8.60 17.61 -0.47
C ARG A 68 -8.15 18.57 -1.57
N ALA A 69 -8.15 19.87 -1.28
CA ALA A 69 -7.76 20.90 -2.23
C ALA A 69 -6.31 20.72 -2.69
N SER A 70 -5.41 20.39 -1.76
CA SER A 70 -4.00 20.12 -2.04
C SER A 70 -3.82 18.92 -2.99
N TRP A 71 -4.50 17.79 -2.72
CA TRP A 71 -4.47 16.63 -3.60
C TRP A 71 -4.96 16.94 -5.01
N LEU A 72 -6.11 17.63 -5.13
CA LEU A 72 -6.69 17.98 -6.42
C LEU A 72 -5.78 18.94 -7.20
N ALA A 73 -5.23 19.98 -6.54
CA ALA A 73 -4.28 20.91 -7.16
C ALA A 73 -3.02 20.19 -7.65
N HIS A 74 -2.47 19.27 -6.85
CA HIS A 74 -1.30 18.48 -7.26
C HIS A 74 -1.57 17.65 -8.52
N ILE A 75 -2.75 17.02 -8.59
CA ILE A 75 -3.16 16.20 -9.74
C ILE A 75 -3.43 17.07 -10.97
N GLU A 76 -4.00 18.26 -10.79
CA GLU A 76 -4.19 19.23 -11.86
C GLU A 76 -2.86 19.65 -12.50
N HIS A 77 -1.83 19.88 -11.70
CA HIS A 77 -0.53 20.33 -12.20
C HIS A 77 0.41 19.22 -12.67
N HIS A 78 0.27 18.00 -12.13
CA HIS A 78 1.23 16.92 -12.34
C HIS A 78 0.63 15.62 -12.86
N GLY A 79 -0.68 15.58 -13.07
CA GLY A 79 -1.42 14.37 -13.36
C GLY A 79 -1.44 13.38 -12.20
N LEU A 80 -2.18 12.31 -12.40
CA LEU A 80 -2.25 11.16 -11.52
C LEU A 80 -1.37 10.04 -12.10
N THR A 81 -0.67 9.33 -11.23
CA THR A 81 0.08 8.10 -11.57
C THR A 81 -0.49 6.94 -10.76
N ALA A 82 -0.20 5.69 -11.12
CA ALA A 82 -0.67 4.52 -10.35
C ALA A 82 -0.28 4.63 -8.86
N HIS A 83 0.97 5.01 -8.58
CA HIS A 83 1.42 5.25 -7.21
C HIS A 83 0.63 6.36 -6.50
N ARG A 84 0.38 7.50 -7.16
CA ARG A 84 -0.41 8.59 -6.56
C ARG A 84 -1.87 8.20 -6.38
N ARG A 85 -2.42 7.36 -7.26
CA ARG A 85 -3.77 6.82 -7.13
C ARG A 85 -3.89 5.98 -5.85
N LEU A 86 -2.97 5.07 -5.62
CA LEU A 86 -2.91 4.30 -4.38
C LEU A 86 -2.88 5.21 -3.13
N ARG A 87 -2.05 6.26 -3.14
CA ARG A 87 -1.96 7.22 -2.02
C ARG A 87 -3.24 8.05 -1.84
N LEU A 88 -3.90 8.42 -2.94
CA LEU A 88 -5.20 9.10 -2.91
C LEU A 88 -6.26 8.20 -2.28
N ASP A 89 -6.34 6.93 -2.72
CA ASP A 89 -7.32 5.97 -2.21
C ASP A 89 -7.09 5.70 -0.70
N GLN A 90 -5.82 5.59 -0.27
CA GLN A 90 -5.46 5.53 1.16
C GLN A 90 -5.94 6.76 1.95
N ALA A 91 -5.78 7.97 1.40
CA ALA A 91 -6.24 9.19 2.04
C ALA A 91 -7.78 9.24 2.13
N CYS A 92 -8.49 8.85 1.06
CA CYS A 92 -9.95 8.74 1.04
C CYS A 92 -10.45 7.76 2.12
N ASN A 93 -9.85 6.57 2.21
CA ASN A 93 -10.22 5.55 3.18
C ASN A 93 -9.99 6.03 4.63
N LEU A 94 -8.87 6.71 4.89
CA LEU A 94 -8.59 7.27 6.20
C LEU A 94 -9.65 8.30 6.62
N TRP A 95 -10.03 9.22 5.73
CA TRP A 95 -11.08 10.21 6.02
C TRP A 95 -12.45 9.57 6.18
N ALA A 96 -12.80 8.59 5.35
CA ALA A 96 -14.06 7.86 5.46
C ALA A 96 -14.18 7.14 6.81
N ALA A 97 -13.12 6.47 7.26
CA ALA A 97 -13.08 5.78 8.54
C ALA A 97 -13.19 6.73 9.74
N ARG A 98 -12.50 7.87 9.71
CA ARG A 98 -12.39 8.78 10.87
C ARG A 98 -13.46 9.86 10.93
N ARG A 99 -13.99 10.27 9.79
CA ARG A 99 -14.94 11.39 9.63
C ARG A 99 -15.92 11.13 8.47
N PRO A 100 -16.78 10.10 8.53
CA PRO A 100 -17.67 9.71 7.43
C PRO A 100 -18.58 10.85 6.95
N ARG A 101 -19.02 11.73 7.87
CA ARG A 101 -19.82 12.92 7.54
C ARG A 101 -19.12 13.93 6.62
N PHE A 102 -17.80 13.92 6.52
CA PHE A 102 -17.05 14.83 5.65
C PHE A 102 -16.94 14.31 4.23
N VAL A 103 -16.86 12.98 4.06
CA VAL A 103 -16.75 12.33 2.74
C VAL A 103 -18.11 12.04 2.10
N ALA A 104 -19.20 12.11 2.86
CA ALA A 104 -20.54 11.87 2.34
C ALA A 104 -20.88 12.79 1.16
N GLY A 105 -21.07 12.21 -0.02
CA GLY A 105 -21.34 12.92 -1.26
C GLY A 105 -20.12 13.56 -1.94
N ASP A 106 -18.91 13.34 -1.42
CA ASP A 106 -17.67 13.89 -1.97
C ASP A 106 -16.82 12.81 -2.64
N ASP A 107 -16.85 12.79 -3.96
CA ASP A 107 -16.08 11.83 -4.76
C ASP A 107 -14.71 12.43 -5.16
N TRP A 108 -13.73 12.28 -4.29
CA TRP A 108 -12.34 12.69 -4.54
C TRP A 108 -11.77 11.99 -5.78
N THR A 109 -12.08 10.71 -5.92
CA THR A 109 -11.46 9.81 -6.88
C THR A 109 -11.96 10.08 -8.30
N ALA A 110 -13.25 10.34 -8.48
CA ALA A 110 -13.80 10.79 -9.75
C ALA A 110 -13.27 12.18 -10.13
N ARG A 111 -13.19 13.12 -9.18
CA ARG A 111 -12.62 14.47 -9.42
C ARG A 111 -11.14 14.40 -9.82
N ALA A 112 -10.35 13.59 -9.12
CA ALA A 112 -8.95 13.34 -9.44
C ALA A 112 -8.78 12.76 -10.85
N SER A 113 -9.59 11.77 -11.21
CA SER A 113 -9.56 11.14 -12.54
C SER A 113 -9.94 12.14 -13.64
N ALA A 114 -10.93 13.01 -13.39
CA ALA A 114 -11.30 14.09 -14.30
C ALA A 114 -10.18 15.13 -14.49
N LEU A 115 -9.50 15.52 -13.42
CA LEU A 115 -8.34 16.42 -13.48
C LEU A 115 -7.18 15.78 -14.24
N HIS A 116 -6.92 14.48 -14.02
CA HIS A 116 -5.90 13.77 -14.79
C HIS A 116 -6.18 13.77 -16.28
N ARG A 117 -7.43 13.52 -16.70
CA ARG A 117 -7.82 13.59 -18.12
C ARG A 117 -7.57 14.97 -18.72
N LYS A 118 -7.89 16.04 -17.99
CA LYS A 118 -7.59 17.42 -18.42
C LYS A 118 -6.08 17.68 -18.53
N TYR A 119 -5.31 17.22 -17.55
CA TYR A 119 -3.86 17.33 -17.56
C TYR A 119 -3.25 16.59 -18.77
N GLN A 120 -3.74 15.41 -19.13
CA GLN A 120 -3.26 14.67 -20.30
C GLN A 120 -3.64 15.37 -21.60
N ALA A 121 -4.86 15.90 -21.72
CA ALA A 121 -5.28 16.63 -22.91
C ALA A 121 -4.35 17.80 -23.30
N SER A 122 -3.61 18.39 -22.33
CA SER A 122 -2.63 19.45 -22.61
C SER A 122 -1.22 18.96 -22.96
N ARG A 123 -0.90 17.68 -22.75
CA ARG A 123 0.44 17.09 -22.99
C ARG A 123 0.47 16.02 -24.09
N GLY A 124 -0.70 15.59 -24.57
CA GLY A 124 -0.87 14.51 -25.54
C GLY A 124 -1.75 13.39 -24.94
N PRO A 125 -2.46 12.61 -25.78
CA PRO A 125 -3.35 11.57 -25.29
C PRO A 125 -2.57 10.60 -24.40
N CYS A 126 -3.18 10.21 -23.27
CA CYS A 126 -2.68 9.07 -22.55
C CYS A 126 -2.76 7.86 -23.49
N GLY A 127 -1.70 7.05 -23.57
CA GLY A 127 -1.78 5.80 -24.32
C GLY A 127 -2.90 4.90 -23.75
N ASP A 128 -3.36 3.93 -24.54
CA ASP A 128 -4.44 3.00 -24.18
C ASP A 128 -4.15 2.23 -22.87
N ALA A 129 -2.88 2.13 -22.48
CA ALA A 129 -2.41 1.52 -21.25
C ALA A 129 -2.59 2.39 -19.98
N CYS A 130 -3.17 3.59 -20.08
CA CYS A 130 -3.37 4.45 -18.91
C CYS A 130 -4.49 3.91 -18.02
N GLU A 131 -4.10 3.17 -16.99
CA GLU A 131 -4.99 2.55 -16.00
C GLU A 131 -5.90 3.53 -15.24
N ILE A 132 -5.62 4.83 -15.35
CA ILE A 132 -6.39 5.91 -14.72
C ILE A 132 -7.49 6.44 -15.64
N CYS A 133 -7.21 6.55 -16.94
CA CYS A 133 -8.18 7.04 -17.94
C CYS A 133 -9.08 5.92 -18.44
N THR A 134 -8.55 4.71 -18.49
CA THR A 134 -9.24 3.48 -18.82
C THR A 134 -9.19 2.63 -17.56
N PRO A 135 -10.10 2.82 -16.59
CA PRO A 135 -10.18 1.91 -15.46
C PRO A 135 -10.33 0.52 -16.05
N LYS A 136 -9.35 -0.37 -15.83
CA LYS A 136 -9.59 -1.79 -16.06
C LYS A 136 -10.82 -2.12 -15.24
N GLU A 137 -11.86 -2.68 -15.86
CA GLU A 137 -12.98 -3.20 -15.09
C GLU A 137 -12.38 -4.00 -13.94
N PRO A 138 -12.84 -3.78 -12.69
CA PRO A 138 -12.36 -4.60 -11.59
C PRO A 138 -12.51 -6.02 -12.07
N HIS A 139 -11.38 -6.77 -12.16
CA HIS A 139 -11.42 -8.15 -12.59
C HIS A 139 -12.54 -8.79 -11.78
N ALA A 140 -13.66 -9.08 -12.45
CA ALA A 140 -14.82 -9.61 -11.76
C ALA A 140 -14.27 -10.80 -10.99
N MET A 141 -14.37 -10.75 -9.66
CA MET A 141 -13.98 -11.86 -8.79
C MET A 141 -14.67 -13.06 -9.42
N ALA A 142 -13.87 -13.91 -10.08
CA ALA A 142 -14.42 -14.98 -10.88
C ALA A 142 -15.35 -15.77 -9.96
N ASP A 143 -16.54 -16.09 -10.47
CA ASP A 143 -17.54 -16.93 -9.82
C ASP A 143 -16.81 -18.02 -8.99
N THR A 144 -16.95 -17.96 -7.66
CA THR A 144 -16.12 -18.71 -6.69
C THR A 144 -16.41 -20.21 -6.68
N THR A 145 -17.03 -20.72 -7.73
CA THR A 145 -17.28 -22.14 -7.95
C THR A 145 -16.08 -22.88 -8.52
N GLU A 146 -15.09 -22.18 -9.08
CA GLU A 146 -13.81 -22.79 -9.42
C GLU A 146 -12.86 -22.78 -8.21
N PRO A 147 -12.22 -23.92 -7.88
CA PRO A 147 -11.28 -23.97 -6.75
C PRO A 147 -10.14 -22.96 -6.94
N TYR A 148 -9.87 -22.21 -5.87
CA TYR A 148 -8.91 -21.09 -5.84
C TYR A 148 -7.50 -21.50 -6.34
N CYS A 149 -7.10 -22.75 -6.09
CA CYS A 149 -5.92 -23.37 -6.65
C CYS A 149 -6.26 -24.76 -7.21
N ARG A 150 -5.64 -25.12 -8.35
CA ARG A 150 -5.74 -26.45 -8.96
C ARG A 150 -4.43 -27.21 -8.76
N GLY A 151 -4.41 -28.13 -7.80
CA GLY A 151 -3.32 -29.05 -7.52
C GLY A 151 -3.70 -30.00 -6.39
N ASP A 152 -3.10 -31.20 -6.34
CA ASP A 152 -3.52 -32.27 -5.42
C ASP A 152 -3.33 -31.91 -3.93
N ARG A 153 -2.51 -30.90 -3.63
CA ARG A 153 -2.30 -30.33 -2.28
C ARG A 153 -3.11 -29.07 -2.00
N CYS A 154 -3.92 -28.61 -2.95
CA CYS A 154 -4.72 -27.39 -2.83
C CYS A 154 -6.15 -27.65 -2.32
N ALA A 155 -6.48 -28.88 -1.93
CA ALA A 155 -7.79 -29.23 -1.36
C ALA A 155 -8.08 -28.45 -0.06
N ASP A 156 -7.04 -28.06 0.68
CA ASP A 156 -7.13 -27.33 1.95
C ASP A 156 -6.81 -25.83 1.79
N CYS A 157 -6.67 -25.31 0.56
CA CYS A 157 -6.43 -23.88 0.34
C CYS A 157 -7.72 -23.08 0.49
N GLU A 158 -7.77 -22.21 1.49
CA GLU A 158 -8.85 -21.25 1.65
C GLU A 158 -8.60 -19.98 0.81
N PRO A 159 -9.64 -19.38 0.20
CA PRO A 159 -9.50 -18.05 -0.38
C PRO A 159 -9.16 -17.03 0.72
N PRO A 160 -8.38 -15.98 0.42
CA PRO A 160 -8.05 -14.97 1.42
C PRO A 160 -9.31 -14.31 1.98
N ALA A 161 -9.25 -13.94 3.25
CA ALA A 161 -10.33 -13.20 3.88
C ALA A 161 -10.60 -11.89 3.12
N PRO A 162 -11.86 -11.45 2.96
CA PRO A 162 -12.20 -10.25 2.20
C PRO A 162 -11.52 -8.96 2.70
N ASP A 163 -11.19 -8.91 3.98
CA ASP A 163 -10.48 -7.82 4.65
C ASP A 163 -8.96 -8.00 4.71
N ASP A 164 -8.47 -9.17 4.28
CA ASP A 164 -7.05 -9.50 4.20
C ASP A 164 -6.69 -10.13 2.84
N VAL A 165 -6.97 -9.39 1.78
CA VAL A 165 -6.66 -9.77 0.39
C VAL A 165 -5.17 -10.09 0.19
N HIS A 166 -4.31 -9.61 1.10
CA HIS A 166 -2.86 -9.78 1.09
C HIS A 166 -2.33 -10.71 2.21
N GLY A 167 -3.19 -11.41 2.94
CA GLY A 167 -2.79 -12.24 4.08
C GLY A 167 -1.64 -13.16 3.75
N GLU A 168 -0.51 -12.91 4.41
CA GLU A 168 0.78 -13.55 4.14
C GLU A 168 0.86 -14.97 4.72
N ASP A 169 -0.07 -15.31 5.62
CA ASP A 169 -0.01 -16.53 6.45
C ASP A 169 -0.59 -17.77 5.77
N ASP A 170 -1.50 -17.63 4.79
CA ASP A 170 -2.21 -18.76 4.16
C ASP A 170 -1.69 -19.12 2.76
N CYS A 171 -0.58 -18.53 2.33
CA CYS A 171 -0.08 -18.74 0.97
C CYS A 171 0.82 -19.99 0.89
N CYS A 172 0.29 -21.07 0.27
CA CYS A 172 1.01 -22.30 -0.10
C CYS A 172 2.14 -22.11 -1.15
N GLU A 173 2.79 -20.94 -1.20
CA GLU A 173 3.75 -20.54 -2.25
C GLU A 173 4.96 -21.47 -2.35
N ALA A 174 5.31 -22.17 -1.27
CA ALA A 174 6.49 -23.02 -1.25
C ALA A 174 6.38 -24.29 -2.12
N THR A 175 5.17 -24.76 -2.49
CA THR A 175 5.05 -26.14 -3.04
C THR A 175 4.57 -26.23 -4.47
N CYS A 176 3.70 -25.33 -4.96
CA CYS A 176 3.02 -25.57 -6.24
C CYS A 176 3.56 -24.77 -7.43
N GLY A 177 4.21 -23.61 -7.23
CA GLY A 177 4.75 -22.77 -8.32
C GLY A 177 3.74 -22.28 -9.37
N LEU A 178 2.46 -22.63 -9.22
CA LEU A 178 1.37 -22.41 -10.17
C LEU A 178 0.22 -21.61 -9.54
N CYS A 179 0.38 -21.13 -8.31
CA CYS A 179 -0.63 -20.32 -7.64
C CYS A 179 -0.91 -19.04 -8.45
N PRO A 180 -2.18 -18.71 -8.74
CA PRO A 180 -2.54 -17.46 -9.41
C PRO A 180 -1.98 -16.21 -8.72
N ARG A 181 -1.76 -16.23 -7.39
CA ARG A 181 -1.09 -15.15 -6.63
C ARG A 181 0.33 -14.87 -7.14
N VAL A 182 1.14 -15.91 -7.38
CA VAL A 182 2.52 -15.75 -7.90
C VAL A 182 2.52 -15.11 -9.29
N ARG A 183 1.52 -15.41 -10.12
CA ARG A 183 1.34 -14.77 -11.43
C ARG A 183 0.84 -13.33 -11.34
N ALA A 184 -0.08 -13.05 -10.42
CA ALA A 184 -0.66 -11.72 -10.22
C ALA A 184 0.33 -10.71 -9.63
N HIS A 185 1.26 -11.19 -8.79
CA HIS A 185 2.29 -10.35 -8.16
C HIS A 185 3.59 -10.24 -8.97
N GLY A 186 3.69 -10.97 -10.09
CA GLY A 186 4.93 -11.15 -10.85
C GLY A 186 5.89 -12.04 -10.05
N ASN A 187 6.25 -13.20 -10.60
CA ASN A 187 7.10 -14.22 -9.96
C ASN A 187 8.11 -13.62 -8.97
N CYS A 188 8.23 -14.19 -7.76
CA CYS A 188 9.24 -13.79 -6.74
C CYS A 188 10.55 -13.34 -7.40
N PHE A 189 10.81 -12.03 -7.40
CA PHE A 189 11.99 -11.45 -8.03
C PHE A 189 13.11 -11.36 -6.99
N LEU A 190 14.19 -12.11 -7.20
CA LEU A 190 15.44 -11.85 -6.51
C LEU A 190 16.06 -10.56 -7.09
N ARG A 191 16.32 -9.55 -6.23
CA ARG A 191 17.04 -8.35 -6.66
C ARG A 191 18.51 -8.68 -6.87
N ARG A 192 19.15 -8.01 -7.83
CA ARG A 192 20.60 -8.14 -8.07
C ARG A 192 21.36 -7.75 -6.79
N GLY A 193 22.02 -8.72 -6.15
CA GLY A 193 22.69 -8.56 -4.85
C GLY A 193 22.07 -9.34 -3.68
N SER A 194 20.91 -9.99 -3.84
CA SER A 194 20.35 -10.94 -2.86
C SER A 194 20.80 -12.41 -3.10
N GLU A 195 21.76 -12.59 -4.00
CA GLU A 195 22.24 -13.89 -4.50
C GLU A 195 23.31 -14.53 -3.60
N ASP A 196 23.99 -13.73 -2.76
CA ASP A 196 25.16 -14.17 -2.00
C ASP A 196 24.81 -15.08 -0.80
N ASP A 197 23.55 -15.11 -0.38
CA ASP A 197 23.11 -15.83 0.80
C ASP A 197 22.08 -16.92 0.48
N SER A 198 21.43 -16.88 -0.69
CA SER A 198 20.42 -17.84 -1.18
C SER A 198 19.26 -18.19 -0.21
N LYS A 199 19.09 -17.43 0.87
CA LYS A 199 18.23 -17.80 2.01
C LYS A 199 16.99 -16.93 2.20
N SER A 200 16.76 -15.92 1.37
CA SER A 200 15.65 -14.98 1.56
C SER A 200 15.04 -14.52 0.23
N CYS A 201 13.71 -14.65 0.14
CA CYS A 201 12.92 -13.81 -0.76
C CYS A 201 12.61 -12.51 0.00
N ASP A 202 12.99 -11.36 -0.55
CA ASP A 202 12.81 -10.06 0.12
C ASP A 202 11.33 -9.73 0.40
N GLN A 203 10.38 -10.45 -0.21
CA GLN A 203 8.94 -10.26 0.00
C GLN A 203 8.35 -11.14 1.11
N HIS A 204 9.03 -12.21 1.54
CA HIS A 204 8.50 -13.17 2.52
C HIS A 204 9.61 -13.46 3.53
N GLY A 205 9.56 -12.78 4.67
CA GLY A 205 10.50 -13.01 5.77
C GLY A 205 10.61 -14.49 6.12
N GLU A 206 11.85 -14.98 6.22
CA GLU A 206 12.27 -16.32 6.63
C GLU A 206 11.47 -17.53 6.10
N GLY A 207 11.87 -18.01 4.92
CA GLY A 207 11.53 -19.34 4.42
C GLY A 207 12.71 -19.91 3.62
N TRP A 208 13.15 -21.12 3.95
CA TRP A 208 14.33 -21.73 3.33
C TRP A 208 14.08 -22.10 1.87
N LEU A 209 14.58 -21.31 0.93
CA LEU A 209 14.86 -21.75 -0.43
C LEU A 209 16.14 -22.59 -0.41
N SER A 210 16.07 -23.85 0.03
CA SER A 210 17.24 -24.74 -0.13
C SER A 210 17.55 -24.91 -1.62
N PRO A 211 18.83 -25.01 -2.04
CA PRO A 211 19.15 -25.62 -3.33
C PRO A 211 18.52 -27.00 -3.34
N ARG A 212 17.74 -27.34 -4.36
CA ARG A 212 17.02 -28.63 -4.42
C ARG A 212 18.03 -29.75 -4.21
N SER A 213 17.98 -30.38 -3.04
CA SER A 213 18.80 -31.56 -2.79
C SER A 213 18.39 -32.65 -3.79
N PRO A 214 19.26 -33.61 -4.11
CA PRO A 214 18.90 -34.73 -4.97
C PRO A 214 17.62 -35.44 -4.51
N GLU A 215 17.37 -35.50 -3.19
CA GLU A 215 16.16 -36.06 -2.61
C GLU A 215 14.91 -35.21 -2.88
N ALA A 216 15.02 -33.87 -2.84
CA ALA A 216 13.92 -32.95 -3.13
C ALA A 216 13.55 -32.94 -4.63
N GLU A 217 14.55 -33.02 -5.51
CA GLU A 217 14.31 -33.16 -6.96
C GLU A 217 13.70 -34.53 -7.28
N HIS A 218 14.15 -35.60 -6.61
CA HIS A 218 13.56 -36.93 -6.78
C HIS A 218 12.09 -36.99 -6.33
N ALA A 219 11.75 -36.38 -5.20
CA ALA A 219 10.36 -36.27 -4.74
C ALA A 219 9.49 -35.45 -5.72
N TYR A 220 10.04 -34.38 -6.29
CA TYR A 220 9.36 -33.59 -7.32
C TYR A 220 9.08 -34.39 -8.60
N GLN A 221 10.04 -35.21 -9.05
CA GLN A 221 9.87 -36.06 -10.23
C GLN A 221 8.90 -37.22 -10.03
N ILE A 222 8.79 -37.75 -8.80
CA ILE A 222 7.77 -38.75 -8.45
C ILE A 222 6.37 -38.15 -8.58
N LEU A 223 6.17 -36.93 -8.06
CA LEU A 223 4.88 -36.24 -8.08
C LEU A 223 4.45 -35.76 -9.48
N ARG A 224 5.37 -35.66 -10.45
CA ARG A 224 5.08 -35.22 -11.82
C ARG A 224 4.66 -36.36 -12.76
N ASN A 225 4.97 -37.60 -12.40
CA ASN A 225 4.80 -38.77 -13.28
C ASN A 225 3.77 -39.80 -12.75
N THR A 226 3.04 -39.46 -11.70
CA THR A 226 1.81 -40.13 -11.23
C THR A 226 0.60 -39.30 -11.64
#